data_AF-A0A151F2L9-F1
#
_entry.id   AF-A0A151F2L9-F1
#
_cell.length_a   1.000
_cell.length_b   1.000
_cell.length_c   1.000
_cell.angle_alpha   90.00
_cell.angle_beta   90.00
_cell.angle_gamma   90.00
#
_symmetry.space_group_name_H-M   'P 1'
#
loop_
_entity.id
_entity.type
_entity.pdbx_description
1 polymer ?
#
loop_
_entity_poly.entity_id
_entity_poly.type
_entity_poly.pdbx_seq_one_letter_code
_entity_poly.pdbx_strand_id
1 'polypeptide(L)' 'MRERGRAERDSDFANTLAYPPQGFYGTVVLHIHPPKSELLVKALSSFLTKVNEFEGKLFLIEKVGFKVVE' A
#
# COMPACT_ATOMS: atom_id res chain seq x y z
N MET A 1 -9.47 28.25 15.85
CA MET A 1 -9.29 27.12 14.92
C MET A 1 -8.11 26.30 15.42
N ARG A 2 -8.31 25.03 15.77
CA ARG A 2 -7.20 24.08 16.04
C ARG A 2 -7.11 23.19 14.82
N GLU A 3 -5.99 23.21 14.13
CA GLU A 3 -5.67 22.22 13.10
C GLU A 3 -5.59 20.85 13.79
N ARG A 4 -6.62 20.03 13.59
CA ARG A 4 -6.58 18.62 13.99
C ARG A 4 -5.84 17.90 12.88
N GLY A 5 -4.51 17.75 13.03
CA GLY A 5 -3.78 16.78 12.23
C GLY A 5 -4.40 15.40 12.46
N ARG A 6 -4.96 14.79 11.41
CA ARG A 6 -5.43 13.41 11.49
C ARG A 6 -4.20 12.52 11.57
N ALA A 7 -4.02 11.85 12.71
CA ALA A 7 -3.08 10.75 12.83
C ALA A 7 -3.73 9.53 12.17
N GLU A 8 -3.50 9.37 10.87
CA GLU A 8 -3.90 8.18 10.11
C GLU A 8 -2.84 7.11 10.40
N ARG A 9 -3.26 5.96 10.94
CA ARG A 9 -2.35 4.84 11.20
C ARG A 9 -2.05 4.16 9.88
N ASP A 10 -0.89 3.54 9.75
CA ASP A 10 -0.53 2.78 8.54
C ASP A 10 -1.59 1.74 8.13
N SER A 11 -2.35 1.18 9.08
CA SER A 11 -3.46 0.26 8.78
C SER A 11 -4.63 0.92 8.04
N ASP A 12 -4.80 2.23 8.21
CA ASP A 12 -5.93 2.96 7.65
C ASP A 12 -5.81 3.02 6.12
N PHE A 13 -4.60 3.03 5.55
CA PHE A 13 -4.38 2.95 4.09
C PHE A 13 -4.74 1.60 3.47
N ALA A 14 -4.88 0.55 4.28
CA ALA A 14 -5.42 -0.74 3.83
C ALA A 14 -6.96 -0.78 3.89
N ASN A 15 -7.61 0.23 4.48
CA ASN A 15 -9.05 0.33 4.56
C ASN A 15 -9.62 0.96 3.29
N THR A 16 -10.10 0.11 2.38
CA THR A 16 -10.69 0.53 1.10
C THR A 16 -11.99 1.33 1.24
N LEU A 17 -12.65 1.32 2.40
CA LEU A 17 -13.79 2.20 2.69
C LEU A 17 -13.33 3.64 3.01
N ALA A 18 -12.15 3.79 3.59
CA ALA A 18 -11.56 5.10 3.90
C ALA A 18 -10.75 5.65 2.71
N TYR A 19 -10.11 4.77 1.93
CA TYR A 19 -9.32 5.10 0.74
C TYR A 19 -9.76 4.22 -0.45
N PRO A 20 -10.89 4.57 -1.11
CA PRO A 20 -11.36 3.80 -2.25
C PRO A 20 -10.34 3.86 -3.39
N PRO A 21 -9.84 2.73 -3.91
CA PRO A 21 -8.78 2.68 -4.92
C PRO A 21 -9.07 3.54 -6.15
N GLN A 22 -10.34 3.55 -6.57
CA GLN A 22 -10.87 4.30 -7.72
C GLN A 22 -10.75 5.83 -7.60
N GLY A 23 -10.55 6.36 -6.39
CA GLY A 23 -10.36 7.80 -6.16
C GLY A 23 -8.91 8.28 -6.28
N PHE A 24 -7.96 7.38 -6.52
CA PHE A 24 -6.53 7.68 -6.47
C PHE A 24 -5.76 7.04 -7.65
N TYR A 25 -4.57 7.57 -7.92
CA TYR A 25 -3.66 7.07 -8.97
C TYR A 25 -3.07 5.67 -8.69
N GLY A 26 -3.51 5.00 -7.62
CA GLY A 26 -2.99 3.73 -7.12
C GLY A 26 -2.32 3.87 -5.75
N THR A 27 -2.57 2.92 -4.85
CA THR A 27 -1.96 2.89 -3.51
C THR A 27 -1.19 1.59 -3.33
N VAL A 28 0.03 1.68 -2.79
CA VAL A 28 0.88 0.51 -2.50
C VAL A 28 1.17 0.48 -1.01
N VAL A 29 0.71 -0.57 -0.32
CA VAL A 29 0.89 -0.77 1.12
C VAL A 29 1.83 -1.95 1.34
N LEU A 30 2.94 -1.72 2.04
CA LEU A 30 3.91 -2.75 2.41
C LEU A 30 3.53 -3.37 3.76
N HIS A 31 2.88 -4.53 3.72
CA HIS A 31 2.46 -5.28 4.91
C HIS A 31 3.46 -6.39 5.24
N ILE A 32 4.64 -6.00 5.73
CA ILE A 32 5.74 -6.93 6.06
C ILE A 32 6.15 -6.77 7.52
N HIS A 33 5.97 -7.82 8.31
CA HIS A 33 6.40 -7.87 9.70
C HIS A 33 7.41 -9.01 9.96
N PRO A 34 8.55 -8.75 10.63
CA PRO A 34 9.06 -7.42 11.00
C PRO A 34 9.49 -6.61 9.76
N PRO A 35 9.40 -5.27 9.78
CA PRO A 35 9.70 -4.41 8.65
C PRO A 35 11.22 -4.22 8.49
N LYS A 36 11.94 -5.29 8.12
CA LYS A 36 13.36 -5.20 7.81
C LYS A 36 13.53 -4.51 6.47
N SER A 37 14.38 -3.49 6.41
CA SER A 37 14.66 -2.70 5.19
C SER A 37 14.98 -3.59 3.98
N GLU A 38 15.83 -4.61 4.15
CA GLU A 38 16.18 -5.56 3.10
C GLU A 38 14.97 -6.30 2.53
N LEU A 39 13.99 -6.65 3.39
CA LEU A 39 12.78 -7.35 2.97
C LEU A 39 11.82 -6.40 2.24
N LEU A 40 11.69 -5.16 2.72
CA LEU A 40 10.85 -4.13 2.09
C LEU A 40 11.37 -3.82 0.68
N VAL A 41 12.68 -3.58 0.55
CA VAL A 41 13.32 -3.29 -0.75
C VAL A 41 13.13 -4.49 -1.69
N LYS A 42 13.42 -5.70 -1.24
CA LYS A 42 13.28 -6.91 -2.07
C LYS A 42 11.84 -7.13 -2.54
N ALA A 43 10.87 -6.98 -1.64
CA ALA A 43 9.45 -7.17 -1.96
C ALA A 43 8.96 -6.10 -2.95
N LEU A 44 9.34 -4.83 -2.72
CA LEU A 44 8.99 -3.73 -3.61
C LEU A 44 9.64 -3.89 -4.99
N SER A 45 10.93 -4.22 -5.06
CA SER A 45 11.61 -4.48 -6.34
C SER A 45 10.96 -5.63 -7.12
N SER A 46 10.60 -6.73 -6.45
CA SER A 46 9.91 -7.84 -7.11
C SER A 46 8.48 -7.49 -7.53
N PHE A 47 7.85 -6.53 -6.88
CA PHE A 47 6.51 -6.07 -7.24
C PHE A 47 6.55 -5.16 -8.47
N LEU A 48 7.49 -4.21 -8.51
CA LEU A 48 7.65 -3.27 -9.63
C LEU A 48 8.03 -3.97 -10.94
N THR A 49 8.63 -5.16 -10.90
CA THR A 49 8.88 -5.95 -12.12
C THR A 49 7.64 -6.66 -12.67
N LYS A 50 6.53 -6.71 -11.91
CA LYS A 50 5.31 -7.46 -12.24
C LYS A 50 4.10 -6.57 -12.55
N VAL A 51 4.14 -5.29 -12.18
CA VAL A 51 3.01 -4.37 -12.30
C VAL A 51 3.38 -3.19 -13.18
N ASN A 52 2.58 -2.95 -14.22
CA ASN A 52 2.74 -1.84 -15.16
C ASN A 52 1.60 -0.81 -15.10
N GLU A 53 0.53 -1.11 -14.36
CA GLU A 53 -0.67 -0.26 -14.24
C GLU A 53 -1.08 -0.14 -12.78
N PHE A 54 -1.12 1.09 -12.28
CA PHE A 54 -1.36 1.41 -10.87
C PHE A 54 -2.71 2.08 -10.62
N GLU A 55 -3.25 2.75 -11.62
CA GLU A 55 -4.45 3.58 -11.49
C GLU A 55 -5.64 2.77 -11.01
N GLY A 56 -6.38 3.32 -10.03
CA GLY A 56 -7.58 2.67 -9.49
C GLY A 56 -7.33 1.42 -8.65
N LYS A 57 -6.08 1.09 -8.30
CA LYS A 57 -5.73 -0.17 -7.62
C LYS A 57 -5.07 0.04 -6.26
N LEU A 58 -5.43 -0.79 -5.29
CA LEU A 58 -4.71 -0.94 -4.04
C LEU A 58 -3.90 -2.25 -4.07
N PHE A 59 -2.59 -2.12 -3.91
CA PHE A 59 -1.67 -3.24 -3.82
C PHE A 59 -1.21 -3.45 -2.39
N LEU A 60 -1.51 -4.62 -1.83
CA LEU A 60 -1.01 -5.03 -0.52
C LEU A 60 0.17 -5.98 -0.73
N ILE A 61 1.39 -5.49 -0.54
CA ILE A 61 2.62 -6.27 -0.70
C ILE A 61 2.92 -6.99 0.61
N GLU A 62 2.99 -8.31 0.56
CA GLU A 62 3.35 -9.15 1.70
C GLU A 62 4.80 -9.66 1.54
N LYS A 63 5.32 -10.38 2.54
CA LYS A 63 6.69 -10.94 2.48
C LYS A 63 6.89 -11.86 1.26
N VAL A 64 5.82 -12.51 0.80
CA VAL A 64 5.80 -13.37 -0.38
C VAL A 64 4.59 -13.00 -1.22
N GLY A 65 4.82 -12.26 -2.30
CA GLY A 65 3.76 -11.86 -3.24
C GLY A 65 3.02 -10.59 -2.84
N PHE A 66 1.89 -10.35 -3.49
CA PHE A 66 1.02 -9.20 -3.25
C PHE A 66 -0.43 -9.53 -3.60
N LYS A 67 -1.37 -8.76 -3.04
CA LYS A 67 -2.80 -8.79 -3.36
C LYS A 67 -3.19 -7.49 -4.07
N VAL A 68 -4.22 -7.55 -4.91
CA VAL A 68 -4.77 -6.40 -5.63
C VAL A 68 -6.23 -6.24 -5.24
N VAL A 69 -6.66 -5.02 -4.99
CA VAL A 69 -8.06 -4.63 -4.77
C VAL A 69 -8.41 -3.47 -5.70
N GLU A 70 -9.54 -3.57 -6.39
CA GLU A 70 -10.07 -2.61 -7.38
C GLU A 70 -11.37 -1.96 -6.88
#